data_AF-A0A327Z9C4-F1
#
_entry.id   AF-A0A327Z9C4-F1
#
_cell.length_a   1.000
_cell.length_b   1.000
_cell.length_c   1.000
_cell.angle_alpha   90.00
_cell.angle_beta   90.00
_cell.angle_gamma   90.00
#
_symmetry.space_group_name_H-M   'P 1'
#
loop_
_entity.id
_entity.type
_entity.pdbx_description
1 polymer ?
#
loop_
_entity_poly.entity_id
_entity_poly.type
_entity_poly.pdbx_seq_one_letter_code
_entity_poly.pdbx_strand_id
1 'polypeptide(L)'
;MMTRRIPRWLVGTLALSLAFLLTPAGPAHADDAVPIPPNTGLTDKGAGTVSAADRDFVIKVRLAGLWEVPAGNMAQEKSENPTVVKIGKAIAEQHVSLDNLDRAAAKKLGISLPGQPNGDQQVWLNEMRNAATPAQFDQIFIDRLRAAHGKIFPAIASIRATTRNDTVRKLAQQTNQFVMTHMTLLESSGIVDYSALPTAAAPAAAGQGPVPIDNQMLVAATEGGSIPGLSNTVILLVLAAALVVGVITTMRIFRAR
;
A
#
# COMPACT_ATOMS: atom_id res chain seq x y z
N MET A 1 44.05 -59.99 24.57
CA MET A 1 42.58 -60.00 24.35
C MET A 1 42.02 -58.80 25.10
N MET A 2 41.33 -57.81 24.56
CA MET A 2 40.36 -57.75 23.45
C MET A 2 40.54 -56.43 22.68
N THR A 3 40.67 -56.52 21.36
CA THR A 3 40.57 -55.40 20.43
C THR A 3 39.10 -55.06 20.22
N ARG A 4 38.64 -53.91 20.73
CA ARG A 4 37.29 -53.39 20.44
C ARG A 4 37.28 -52.78 19.04
N ARG A 5 36.71 -53.52 18.08
CA ARG A 5 36.41 -53.03 16.73
C ARG A 5 35.24 -52.06 16.81
N ILE A 6 35.43 -50.83 16.34
CA ILE A 6 34.38 -49.83 16.18
C ILE A 6 33.49 -50.26 14.98
N PRO A 7 32.18 -50.44 15.15
CA PRO A 7 31.28 -50.83 14.05
C PRO A 7 31.12 -49.69 13.03
N ARG A 8 31.31 -50.00 11.75
CA ARG A 8 31.38 -49.07 10.60
C ARG A 8 30.02 -48.52 10.14
N TRP A 9 29.04 -48.42 11.03
CA TRP A 9 27.65 -48.02 10.69
C TRP A 9 27.27 -46.63 11.23
N LEU A 10 28.27 -45.80 11.54
CA LEU A 10 28.10 -44.40 11.98
C LEU A 10 28.67 -43.38 10.97
N VAL A 11 28.52 -43.63 9.67
CA VAL A 11 28.89 -42.66 8.60
C VAL A 11 27.72 -42.44 7.60
N GLY A 12 26.49 -42.82 7.97
CA GLY A 12 25.38 -42.93 7.02
C GLY A 12 24.24 -41.91 7.13
N THR A 13 24.35 -40.84 7.94
CA THR A 13 23.22 -39.90 8.16
C THR A 13 23.66 -38.44 8.36
N LEU A 14 24.62 -37.93 7.57
CA LEU A 14 24.93 -36.50 7.58
C LEU A 14 25.26 -35.91 6.19
N ALA A 15 24.70 -36.49 5.12
CA ALA A 15 24.91 -36.02 3.74
C ALA A 15 23.62 -35.77 2.95
N LEU A 16 22.47 -35.64 3.62
CA LEU A 16 21.18 -35.38 2.94
C LEU A 16 20.38 -34.20 3.55
N SER A 17 21.06 -33.23 4.16
CA SER A 17 20.44 -32.00 4.68
C SER A 17 21.19 -30.71 4.32
N LEU A 18 22.21 -30.78 3.44
CA LEU A 18 23.00 -29.61 3.03
C LEU A 18 22.91 -29.27 1.54
N ALA A 19 22.00 -29.89 0.78
CA ALA A 19 21.79 -29.59 -0.64
C ALA A 19 20.66 -28.58 -0.91
N PHE A 20 20.04 -27.98 0.13
CA PHE A 20 18.92 -27.04 -0.03
C PHE A 20 19.27 -25.56 0.20
N LEU A 21 20.55 -25.23 0.40
CA LEU A 21 21.00 -23.86 0.74
C LEU A 21 21.75 -23.13 -0.39
N LEU A 22 21.72 -23.66 -1.61
CA LEU A 22 22.40 -23.07 -2.78
C LEU A 22 21.51 -23.02 -4.02
N THR A 23 20.19 -22.85 -3.85
CA THR A 23 19.40 -22.33 -4.97
C THR A 23 19.74 -20.85 -5.10
N PRO A 24 20.41 -20.39 -6.17
CA PRO A 24 20.45 -18.96 -6.44
C PRO A 24 18.98 -18.51 -6.54
N ALA A 25 18.63 -17.43 -5.85
CA ALA A 25 17.38 -16.73 -6.12
C ALA A 25 17.37 -16.45 -7.63
N GLY A 26 16.55 -17.20 -8.37
CA GLY A 26 16.38 -16.99 -9.79
C GLY A 26 15.94 -15.55 -10.04
N PRO A 27 16.17 -15.00 -11.25
CA PRO A 27 15.59 -13.71 -11.61
C PRO A 27 14.09 -13.76 -11.31
N ALA A 28 13.60 -12.80 -10.52
CA ALA A 28 12.18 -12.69 -10.20
C ALA A 28 11.40 -12.73 -11.52
N HIS A 29 10.63 -13.81 -11.74
CA HIS A 29 9.87 -13.99 -12.96
C HIS A 29 8.71 -12.99 -12.96
N ALA A 30 8.68 -12.11 -13.97
CA ALA A 30 7.68 -11.06 -14.12
C ALA A 30 6.29 -11.58 -14.55
N ASP A 31 6.18 -12.87 -14.89
CA ASP A 31 5.01 -13.45 -15.57
C ASP A 31 4.07 -14.25 -14.64
N ASP A 32 4.43 -14.47 -13.37
CA ASP A 32 3.60 -15.23 -12.45
C ASP A 32 2.59 -14.31 -11.74
N ALA A 33 1.30 -14.68 -11.79
CA ALA A 33 0.26 -14.03 -11.01
C ALA A 33 0.64 -14.04 -9.51
N VAL A 34 0.55 -12.89 -8.84
CA VAL A 34 0.85 -12.77 -7.41
C VAL A 34 0.08 -13.84 -6.64
N PRO A 35 0.77 -14.80 -5.97
CA PRO A 35 0.11 -15.90 -5.31
C PRO A 35 -0.81 -15.39 -4.20
N ILE A 36 -2.12 -15.62 -4.35
CA ILE A 36 -3.08 -15.43 -3.26
C ILE A 36 -3.05 -16.71 -2.42
N PRO A 37 -2.65 -16.67 -1.14
CA PRO A 37 -2.58 -17.86 -0.30
C PRO A 37 -3.93 -18.56 -0.24
N PRO A 38 -3.99 -19.88 -0.53
CA PRO A 38 -5.23 -20.64 -0.38
C PRO A 38 -5.60 -20.69 1.10
N ASN A 39 -6.86 -20.35 1.40
CA ASN A 39 -7.47 -20.42 2.73
C ASN A 39 -6.75 -19.61 3.83
N THR A 40 -6.76 -18.28 3.71
CA THR A 40 -6.22 -17.36 4.73
C THR A 40 -6.97 -17.35 6.07
N GLY A 41 -8.09 -18.08 6.18
CA GLY A 41 -9.03 -17.95 7.30
C GLY A 41 -9.75 -16.60 7.36
N LEU A 42 -9.50 -15.69 6.41
CA LEU A 42 -10.18 -14.40 6.34
C LEU A 42 -11.57 -14.57 5.73
N THR A 43 -12.58 -14.02 6.40
CA THR A 43 -13.93 -13.91 5.84
C THR A 43 -14.03 -12.68 4.93
N ASP A 44 -15.08 -12.64 4.11
CA ASP A 44 -15.36 -11.54 3.19
C ASP A 44 -16.88 -11.28 3.11
N LYS A 45 -17.49 -11.10 4.29
CA LYS A 45 -18.93 -10.90 4.45
C LYS A 45 -19.31 -9.41 4.59
N GLY A 46 -18.33 -8.51 4.59
CA GLY A 46 -18.52 -7.10 4.93
C GLY A 46 -18.82 -6.87 6.41
N ALA A 47 -18.49 -7.85 7.26
CA ALA A 47 -18.79 -7.83 8.69
C ALA A 47 -17.80 -6.95 9.45
N GLY A 48 -18.33 -6.17 10.40
CA GLY A 48 -17.56 -5.26 11.25
C GLY A 48 -17.60 -3.81 10.77
N THR A 49 -17.35 -2.89 11.69
CA THR A 49 -17.42 -1.44 11.43
C THR A 49 -16.36 -1.01 10.42
N VAL A 50 -16.75 -0.20 9.44
CA VAL A 50 -15.85 0.48 8.51
C VAL A 50 -15.48 1.84 9.11
N SER A 51 -14.21 2.02 9.45
CA SER A 51 -13.67 3.28 9.96
C SER A 51 -13.36 4.28 8.84
N ALA A 52 -13.02 5.52 9.21
CA ALA A 52 -12.52 6.52 8.24
C ALA A 52 -11.22 6.06 7.57
N ALA A 53 -10.30 5.45 8.33
CA ALA A 53 -9.05 4.90 7.79
C ALA A 53 -9.29 3.77 6.80
N ASP A 54 -10.30 2.93 7.03
CA ASP A 54 -10.69 1.88 6.08
C ASP A 54 -11.20 2.45 4.76
N ARG A 55 -12.03 3.52 4.81
CA ARG A 55 -12.54 4.19 3.60
C ARG A 55 -11.42 4.86 2.81
N ASP A 56 -10.55 5.58 3.51
CA ASP A 56 -9.38 6.24 2.91
C ASP A 56 -8.45 5.21 2.25
N PHE A 57 -8.21 4.06 2.91
CA PHE A 57 -7.42 2.98 2.34
C PHE A 57 -7.99 2.46 1.02
N VAL A 58 -9.29 2.13 0.98
CA VAL A 58 -9.98 1.67 -0.25
C VAL A 58 -9.87 2.72 -1.36
N ILE A 59 -10.08 4.01 -1.04
CA ILE A 59 -9.91 5.10 -2.01
C ILE A 59 -8.47 5.20 -2.53
N LYS A 60 -7.46 5.02 -1.66
CA LYS A 60 -6.04 5.06 -2.05
C LYS A 60 -5.66 3.89 -2.97
N VAL A 61 -6.21 2.69 -2.74
CA VAL A 61 -6.02 1.54 -3.64
C VAL A 61 -6.59 1.84 -5.03
N ARG A 62 -7.81 2.40 -5.11
CA ARG A 62 -8.38 2.87 -6.38
C ARG A 62 -7.50 3.91 -7.06
N LEU A 63 -7.05 4.92 -6.31
CA LEU A 63 -6.21 5.98 -6.83
C LEU A 63 -4.92 5.41 -7.41
N ALA A 64 -4.30 4.40 -6.79
CA ALA A 64 -3.10 3.74 -7.33
C ALA A 64 -3.36 3.13 -8.71
N GLY A 65 -4.43 2.33 -8.87
CA GLY A 65 -4.78 1.74 -10.16
C GLY A 65 -5.04 2.76 -11.28
N LEU A 66 -5.60 3.93 -10.93
CA LEU A 66 -5.93 4.99 -11.89
C LEU A 66 -4.70 5.60 -12.59
N TRP A 67 -3.52 5.57 -11.96
CA TRP A 67 -2.30 6.13 -12.56
C TRP A 67 -1.22 5.07 -12.87
N GLU A 68 -1.14 3.98 -12.12
CA GLU A 68 -0.10 2.96 -12.34
C GLU A 68 -0.38 2.10 -13.58
N VAL A 69 -1.65 1.90 -13.95
CA VAL A 69 -2.01 1.24 -15.22
C VAL A 69 -1.53 2.06 -16.44
N PRO A 70 -1.89 3.35 -16.61
CA PRO A 70 -1.37 4.13 -17.72
C PRO A 70 0.14 4.36 -17.64
N ALA A 71 0.75 4.46 -16.45
CA ALA A 71 2.20 4.52 -16.31
C ALA A 71 2.90 3.26 -16.85
N GLY A 72 2.40 2.08 -16.48
CA GLY A 72 2.93 0.80 -16.97
C GLY A 72 2.71 0.59 -18.48
N ASN A 73 1.62 1.12 -19.04
CA ASN A 73 1.41 1.16 -20.50
C ASN A 73 2.44 2.06 -21.19
N MET A 74 2.69 3.26 -20.66
CA MET A 74 3.73 4.14 -21.20
C MET A 74 5.11 3.49 -21.14
N ALA A 75 5.42 2.69 -20.12
CA ALA A 75 6.69 1.98 -20.03
C ALA A 75 6.89 0.96 -21.16
N GLN A 76 5.80 0.33 -21.62
CA GLN A 76 5.84 -0.57 -22.78
C GLN A 76 6.03 0.19 -24.10
N GLU A 77 5.57 1.44 -24.17
CA GLU A 77 5.62 2.27 -25.38
C GLU A 77 6.91 3.09 -25.52
N LYS A 78 7.45 3.58 -24.39
CA LYS A 78 8.52 4.60 -24.36
C LYS A 78 9.88 4.08 -23.94
N SER A 79 9.94 2.96 -23.22
CA SER A 79 11.22 2.43 -22.75
C SER A 79 11.94 1.66 -23.85
N GLU A 80 13.26 1.87 -23.96
CA GLU A 80 14.15 1.02 -24.77
C GLU A 80 14.80 -0.09 -23.93
N ASN A 81 14.57 -0.11 -22.61
CA ASN A 81 15.09 -1.12 -21.70
C ASN A 81 14.10 -2.31 -21.60
N PRO A 82 14.45 -3.52 -22.10
CA PRO A 82 13.55 -4.66 -22.06
C PRO A 82 13.11 -5.06 -20.65
N THR A 83 13.91 -4.77 -19.62
CA THR A 83 13.55 -5.02 -18.22
C THR A 83 12.46 -4.06 -17.76
N VAL A 84 12.58 -2.77 -18.08
CA VAL A 84 11.56 -1.76 -17.72
C VAL A 84 10.26 -1.99 -18.48
N VAL A 85 10.30 -2.38 -19.75
CA VAL A 85 9.12 -2.80 -20.52
C VAL A 85 8.38 -3.94 -19.82
N LYS A 86 9.09 -4.98 -19.37
CA LYS A 86 8.50 -6.12 -18.65
C LYS A 86 7.92 -5.70 -17.29
N ILE A 87 8.65 -4.87 -16.53
CA ILE A 87 8.17 -4.34 -15.24
C ILE A 87 6.89 -3.53 -15.45
N GLY A 88 6.86 -2.64 -16.44
CA GLY A 88 5.71 -1.82 -16.78
C GLY A 88 4.47 -2.64 -17.14
N LYS A 89 4.66 -3.66 -17.97
CA LYS A 89 3.59 -4.62 -18.30
C LYS A 89 3.06 -5.33 -17.06
N ALA A 90 3.95 -5.92 -16.25
CA ALA A 90 3.56 -6.66 -15.06
C ALA A 90 2.80 -5.78 -14.05
N ILE A 91 3.29 -4.57 -13.78
CA ILE A 91 2.64 -3.61 -12.88
C ILE A 91 1.25 -3.21 -13.42
N ALA A 92 1.10 -2.94 -14.72
CA ALA A 92 -0.19 -2.59 -15.30
C ALA A 92 -1.21 -3.74 -15.14
N GLU A 93 -0.83 -4.97 -15.49
CA GLU A 93 -1.70 -6.15 -15.37
C GLU A 93 -2.10 -6.45 -13.91
N GLN A 94 -1.13 -6.32 -13.01
CA GLN A 94 -1.35 -6.53 -11.57
C GLN A 94 -2.24 -5.43 -10.97
N HIS A 95 -2.10 -4.17 -11.39
CA HIS A 95 -3.00 -3.10 -10.98
C HIS A 95 -4.41 -3.23 -11.53
N VAL A 96 -4.61 -3.77 -12.74
CA VAL A 96 -5.95 -4.12 -13.24
C VAL A 96 -6.60 -5.16 -12.33
N SER A 97 -5.84 -6.17 -11.93
CA SER A 97 -6.32 -7.22 -11.01
C SER A 97 -6.67 -6.66 -9.63
N LEU A 98 -5.80 -5.81 -9.07
CA LEU A 98 -6.04 -5.15 -7.78
C LEU A 98 -7.22 -4.17 -7.83
N ASP A 99 -7.39 -3.41 -8.90
CA ASP A 99 -8.52 -2.50 -9.08
C ASP A 99 -9.87 -3.23 -9.09
N ASN A 100 -9.93 -4.41 -9.70
CA ASN A 100 -11.13 -5.25 -9.68
C ASN A 100 -11.47 -5.71 -8.25
N LEU A 101 -10.47 -6.09 -7.45
CA LEU A 101 -10.65 -6.46 -6.04
C LEU A 101 -11.14 -5.27 -5.21
N ASP A 102 -10.54 -4.09 -5.41
CA ASP A 102 -10.90 -2.86 -4.72
C ASP A 102 -12.33 -2.42 -5.04
N ARG A 103 -12.70 -2.40 -6.33
CA ARG A 103 -14.07 -2.09 -6.79
C ARG A 103 -15.10 -3.04 -6.20
N ALA A 104 -14.78 -4.33 -6.08
CA ALA A 104 -15.65 -5.31 -5.46
C ALA A 104 -15.83 -5.03 -3.95
N ALA A 105 -14.74 -4.72 -3.24
CA ALA A 105 -14.79 -4.35 -1.83
C ALA A 105 -15.58 -3.05 -1.61
N ALA A 106 -15.30 -2.01 -2.38
CA ALA A 106 -15.97 -0.72 -2.30
C ALA A 106 -17.47 -0.85 -2.56
N LYS A 107 -17.87 -1.59 -3.61
CA LYS A 107 -19.29 -1.89 -3.89
C LYS A 107 -19.95 -2.60 -2.72
N LYS A 108 -19.31 -3.61 -2.15
CA LYS A 108 -19.83 -4.38 -1.00
C LYS A 108 -20.03 -3.50 0.24
N LEU A 109 -19.12 -2.55 0.47
CA LEU A 109 -19.11 -1.70 1.66
C LEU A 109 -19.80 -0.34 1.46
N GLY A 110 -20.35 -0.05 0.27
CA GLY A 110 -20.95 1.25 -0.03
C GLY A 110 -19.95 2.41 0.03
N ILE A 111 -18.71 2.18 -0.41
CA ILE A 111 -17.67 3.21 -0.50
C ILE A 111 -17.66 3.77 -1.93
N SER A 112 -17.74 5.09 -2.05
CA SER A 112 -17.63 5.77 -3.35
C SER A 112 -16.17 5.87 -3.77
N LEU A 113 -15.89 5.53 -5.02
CA LEU A 113 -14.54 5.50 -5.59
C LEU A 113 -14.35 6.64 -6.60
N PRO A 114 -13.16 7.26 -6.66
CA PRO A 114 -12.86 8.25 -7.69
C PRO A 114 -12.79 7.62 -9.10
N GLY A 115 -13.14 8.43 -10.10
CA GLY A 115 -13.11 8.06 -11.52
C GLY A 115 -11.83 8.44 -12.26
N GLN A 116 -10.98 9.27 -11.68
CA GLN A 116 -9.79 9.83 -12.31
C GLN A 116 -8.65 10.02 -11.30
N PRO A 117 -7.37 10.05 -11.75
CA PRO A 117 -6.24 10.31 -10.87
C PRO A 117 -6.37 11.67 -10.15
N ASN A 118 -5.78 11.78 -8.97
CA ASN A 118 -5.71 13.06 -8.25
C ASN A 118 -4.68 14.01 -8.90
N GLY A 119 -4.56 15.23 -8.36
CA GLY A 119 -3.66 16.27 -8.90
C GLY A 119 -2.20 15.81 -9.02
N ASP A 120 -1.63 15.26 -7.94
CA ASP A 120 -0.25 14.78 -7.92
C ASP A 120 -0.02 13.66 -8.93
N GLN A 121 -0.94 12.70 -9.02
CA GLN A 121 -0.86 11.59 -9.97
C GLN A 121 -0.94 12.05 -11.42
N GLN A 122 -1.76 13.07 -11.71
CA GLN A 122 -1.78 13.70 -13.04
C GLN A 122 -0.44 14.36 -13.36
N VAL A 123 0.19 15.02 -12.39
CA VAL A 123 1.55 15.57 -12.54
C VAL A 123 2.56 14.46 -12.83
N TRP A 124 2.56 13.36 -12.08
CA TRP A 124 3.49 12.24 -12.33
C TRP A 124 3.31 11.63 -13.73
N LEU A 125 2.07 11.46 -14.18
CA LEU A 125 1.79 11.01 -15.55
C LEU A 125 2.25 12.03 -16.61
N ASN A 126 2.17 13.32 -16.32
CA ASN A 126 2.67 14.37 -17.22
C ASN A 126 4.20 14.35 -17.31
N GLU A 127 4.91 14.15 -16.19
CA GLU A 127 6.37 14.01 -16.18
C GLU A 127 6.83 12.85 -17.07
N MET A 128 6.18 11.70 -16.94
CA MET A 128 6.43 10.53 -17.78
C MET A 128 6.13 10.80 -19.26
N ARG A 129 4.98 11.44 -19.56
CA ARG A 129 4.62 11.78 -20.95
C ARG A 129 5.65 12.71 -21.60
N ASN A 130 6.16 13.66 -20.83
CA ASN A 130 7.06 14.73 -21.27
C ASN A 130 8.55 14.37 -21.16
N ALA A 131 8.90 13.15 -20.74
CA ALA A 131 10.27 12.69 -20.73
C ALA A 131 10.87 12.80 -22.15
N ALA A 132 12.02 13.46 -22.25
CA ALA A 132 12.67 13.77 -23.53
C ALA A 132 13.39 12.56 -24.14
N THR A 133 13.78 11.60 -23.31
CA THR A 133 14.48 10.37 -23.73
C THR A 133 13.91 9.13 -23.04
N PRO A 134 14.07 7.94 -23.62
CA PRO A 134 13.71 6.68 -22.98
C PRO A 134 14.36 6.49 -21.60
N ALA A 135 15.65 6.82 -21.47
CA ALA A 135 16.37 6.73 -20.19
C ALA A 135 15.80 7.69 -19.12
N GLN A 136 15.41 8.91 -19.51
CA GLN A 136 14.76 9.84 -18.59
C GLN A 136 13.37 9.33 -18.17
N PHE A 137 12.62 8.74 -19.12
CA PHE A 137 11.34 8.10 -18.82
C PHE A 137 11.54 6.98 -17.78
N ASP A 138 12.51 6.09 -18.00
CA ASP A 138 12.78 4.96 -17.12
C ASP A 138 13.09 5.41 -15.68
N GLN A 139 13.92 6.45 -15.52
CA GLN A 139 14.24 7.02 -14.21
C GLN A 139 12.98 7.57 -13.51
N ILE A 140 12.19 8.40 -14.21
CA ILE A 140 10.95 8.98 -13.65
C ILE A 140 9.97 7.87 -13.27
N PHE A 141 9.78 6.87 -14.13
CA PHE A 141 8.89 5.74 -13.89
C PHE A 141 9.31 4.98 -12.63
N ILE A 142 10.58 4.57 -12.54
CA ILE A 142 11.09 3.80 -11.39
C ILE A 142 11.02 4.61 -10.10
N ASP A 143 11.44 5.87 -10.10
CA ASP A 143 11.46 6.71 -8.90
C ASP A 143 10.05 6.98 -8.37
N ARG A 144 9.10 7.31 -9.27
CA ARG A 144 7.72 7.62 -8.88
C ARG A 144 7.03 6.41 -8.28
N LEU A 145 7.10 5.26 -8.94
CA LEU A 145 6.42 4.05 -8.46
C LEU A 145 7.09 3.54 -7.18
N ARG A 146 8.43 3.54 -7.10
CA ARG A 146 9.12 3.02 -5.90
C ARG A 146 8.88 3.89 -4.67
N ALA A 147 8.80 5.22 -4.85
CA ALA A 147 8.42 6.13 -3.77
C ALA A 147 6.96 5.96 -3.35
N ALA A 148 6.03 5.80 -4.31
CA ALA A 148 4.61 5.58 -4.02
C ALA A 148 4.37 4.28 -3.23
N HIS A 149 4.99 3.17 -3.65
CA HIS A 149 4.92 1.89 -2.94
C HIS A 149 5.53 1.95 -1.55
N GLY A 150 6.68 2.63 -1.39
CA GLY A 150 7.30 2.85 -0.09
C GLY A 150 6.41 3.62 0.89
N LYS A 151 5.64 4.61 0.41
CA LYS A 151 4.72 5.39 1.24
C LYS A 151 3.49 4.59 1.68
N ILE A 152 2.90 3.80 0.78
CA ILE A 152 1.65 3.07 1.08
C ILE A 152 1.89 1.78 1.88
N PHE A 153 3.08 1.17 1.78
CA PHE A 153 3.37 -0.12 2.41
C PHE A 153 3.13 -0.14 3.94
N PRO A 154 3.62 0.83 4.74
CA PRO A 154 3.29 0.89 6.18
C PRO A 154 1.80 1.10 6.46
N ALA A 155 1.10 1.85 5.60
CA ALA A 155 -0.34 2.09 5.74
C ALA A 155 -1.14 0.80 5.53
N ILE A 156 -0.79 0.00 4.53
CA ILE A 156 -1.39 -1.32 4.28
C ILE A 156 -1.21 -2.22 5.50
N ALA A 157 0.01 -2.28 6.05
CA ALA A 157 0.30 -3.07 7.25
C ALA A 157 -0.55 -2.62 8.45
N SER A 158 -0.68 -1.31 8.66
CA SER A 158 -1.51 -0.73 9.72
C SER A 158 -2.99 -1.12 9.57
N ILE A 159 -3.58 -0.91 8.39
CA ILE A 159 -4.98 -1.28 8.13
C ILE A 159 -5.19 -2.78 8.31
N ARG A 160 -4.28 -3.60 7.77
CA ARG A 160 -4.34 -5.05 7.89
C ARG A 160 -4.36 -5.50 9.35
N ALA A 161 -3.56 -4.87 10.21
CA ALA A 161 -3.47 -5.21 11.62
C ALA A 161 -4.64 -4.68 12.46
N THR A 162 -5.21 -3.53 12.07
CA THR A 162 -6.08 -2.75 12.97
C THR A 162 -7.55 -2.68 12.56
N THR A 163 -7.88 -2.92 11.29
CA THR A 163 -9.28 -2.83 10.83
C THR A 163 -10.21 -3.74 11.64
N ARG A 164 -11.48 -3.37 11.74
CA ARG A 164 -12.54 -4.24 12.28
C ARG A 164 -13.37 -4.89 11.18
N ASN A 165 -13.24 -4.45 9.93
CA ASN A 165 -14.00 -4.97 8.81
C ASN A 165 -13.26 -6.13 8.10
N ASP A 166 -13.95 -7.24 7.86
CA ASP A 166 -13.33 -8.43 7.26
C ASP A 166 -12.98 -8.28 5.77
N THR A 167 -13.84 -7.66 4.98
CA THR A 167 -13.59 -7.33 3.57
C THR A 167 -12.40 -6.39 3.42
N VAL A 168 -12.29 -5.36 4.28
CA VAL A 168 -11.12 -4.45 4.26
C VAL A 168 -9.85 -5.20 4.65
N ARG A 169 -9.89 -6.08 5.65
CA ARG A 169 -8.73 -6.88 6.06
C ARG A 169 -8.23 -7.78 4.94
N LYS A 170 -9.14 -8.39 4.18
CA LYS A 170 -8.83 -9.19 3.00
C LYS A 170 -8.19 -8.33 1.90
N LEU A 171 -8.80 -7.19 1.58
CA LEU A 171 -8.24 -6.27 0.58
C LEU A 171 -6.83 -5.81 0.99
N ALA A 172 -6.61 -5.47 2.26
CA ALA A 172 -5.29 -5.08 2.76
C ALA A 172 -4.25 -6.21 2.64
N GLN A 173 -4.62 -7.46 2.92
CA GLN A 173 -3.73 -8.61 2.68
C GLN A 173 -3.34 -8.73 1.21
N GLN A 174 -4.29 -8.61 0.29
CA GLN A 174 -4.05 -8.75 -1.14
C GLN A 174 -3.19 -7.58 -1.65
N THR A 175 -3.55 -6.36 -1.29
CA THR A 175 -2.80 -5.13 -1.63
C THR A 175 -1.33 -5.26 -1.17
N ASN A 176 -1.09 -5.79 0.03
CA ASN A 176 0.28 -5.99 0.53
C ASN A 176 1.10 -6.93 -0.35
N GLN A 177 0.47 -7.97 -0.92
CA GLN A 177 1.16 -8.92 -1.79
C GLN A 177 1.56 -8.25 -3.10
N PHE A 178 0.65 -7.52 -3.74
CA PHE A 178 0.94 -6.75 -4.95
C PHE A 178 2.06 -5.73 -4.72
N VAL A 179 1.97 -4.93 -3.65
CA VAL A 179 2.99 -3.90 -3.36
C VAL A 179 4.37 -4.50 -3.12
N MET A 180 4.47 -5.62 -2.40
CA MET A 180 5.76 -6.31 -2.23
C MET A 180 6.34 -6.82 -3.55
N THR A 181 5.49 -7.39 -4.41
CA THR A 181 5.91 -7.82 -5.76
C THR A 181 6.38 -6.63 -6.59
N HIS A 182 5.62 -5.52 -6.61
CA HIS A 182 5.99 -4.35 -7.41
C HIS A 182 7.29 -3.70 -6.92
N MET A 183 7.51 -3.59 -5.61
CA MET A 183 8.78 -3.09 -5.07
C MET A 183 9.95 -3.95 -5.55
N THR A 184 9.81 -5.28 -5.48
CA THR A 184 10.84 -6.23 -5.97
C THR A 184 11.10 -6.07 -7.47
N LEU A 185 10.04 -5.93 -8.28
CA LEU A 185 10.16 -5.70 -9.72
C LEU A 185 10.89 -4.39 -10.02
N LEU A 186 10.50 -3.29 -9.39
CA LEU A 186 11.13 -1.98 -9.57
C LEU A 186 12.60 -2.01 -9.14
N GLU A 187 12.91 -2.64 -8.02
CA GLU A 187 14.29 -2.80 -7.51
C GLU A 187 15.16 -3.65 -8.44
N SER A 188 14.57 -4.65 -9.13
CA SER A 188 15.27 -5.48 -10.12
C SER A 188 15.65 -4.72 -11.41
N SER A 189 15.13 -3.50 -11.62
CA SER A 189 15.51 -2.65 -12.77
C SER A 189 16.98 -2.22 -12.74
N GLY A 190 17.60 -2.19 -11.55
CA GLY A 190 18.93 -1.60 -11.34
C GLY A 190 18.96 -0.07 -11.39
N ILE A 191 17.80 0.60 -11.48
CA ILE A 191 17.67 2.07 -11.63
C ILE A 191 17.34 2.77 -10.30
N VAL A 192 16.80 2.04 -9.32
CA VAL A 192 16.39 2.60 -8.02
C VAL A 192 17.57 3.25 -7.31
N ASP A 193 17.46 4.54 -7.01
CA ASP A 193 18.38 5.25 -6.12
C ASP A 193 17.97 5.05 -4.65
N TYR A 194 18.57 4.05 -4.01
CA TYR A 194 18.34 3.76 -2.59
C TYR A 194 18.78 4.90 -1.65
N SER A 195 19.71 5.76 -2.09
CA SER A 195 20.18 6.88 -1.27
C SER A 195 19.17 8.03 -1.22
N ALA A 196 18.30 8.14 -2.23
CA ALA A 196 17.21 9.10 -2.29
C ALA A 196 15.94 8.63 -1.54
N LEU A 197 15.90 7.38 -1.06
CA LEU A 197 14.75 6.89 -0.29
C LEU A 197 14.69 7.56 1.10
N PRO A 198 13.48 7.83 1.62
CA PRO A 198 13.32 8.41 2.95
C PRO A 198 13.98 7.54 4.02
N THR A 199 14.71 8.17 4.95
CA THR A 199 15.23 7.49 6.13
C THR A 199 14.07 7.09 7.04
N ALA A 200 14.04 5.83 7.47
CA ALA A 200 13.05 5.35 8.41
C ALA A 200 13.12 6.15 9.73
N ALA A 201 11.95 6.51 10.27
CA ALA A 201 11.88 7.18 11.56
C ALA A 201 12.53 6.32 12.65
N ALA A 202 13.25 6.96 13.57
CA ALA A 202 13.82 6.26 14.71
C ALA A 202 12.69 5.61 15.54
N PRO A 203 12.89 4.39 16.09
CA PRO A 203 11.93 3.80 17.01
C PRO A 203 11.64 4.75 18.18
N ALA A 204 10.40 4.77 18.66
CA ALA A 204 10.08 5.49 19.88
C ALA A 204 10.95 4.97 21.04
N ALA A 205 11.35 5.88 21.93
CA ALA A 205 12.11 5.53 23.12
C ALA A 205 11.36 4.47 23.94
N ALA A 206 12.12 3.52 24.51
CA ALA A 206 11.57 2.45 25.32
C ALA A 206 10.64 3.02 26.41
N GLY A 207 9.39 2.54 26.46
CA GLY A 207 8.35 3.02 27.39
C GLY A 207 7.23 3.86 26.78
N GLN A 208 7.26 4.17 25.47
CA GLN A 208 6.22 4.98 24.80
C GLN A 208 5.17 4.17 24.00
N GLY A 209 5.05 2.86 24.23
CA GLY A 209 4.07 2.02 23.52
C GLY A 209 4.52 1.61 22.11
N PRO A 210 3.67 0.91 21.33
CA PRO A 210 4.05 0.39 20.01
C PRO A 210 4.50 1.52 19.10
N VAL A 211 5.47 1.23 18.24
CA VAL A 211 6.11 2.12 17.25
C VAL A 211 5.12 3.17 16.73
N PRO A 212 5.47 4.47 16.73
CA PRO A 212 4.61 5.50 16.18
C PRO A 212 4.26 5.12 14.75
N ILE A 213 2.98 4.84 14.50
CA ILE A 213 2.44 4.92 13.15
C ILE A 213 2.72 6.35 12.75
N ASP A 214 3.49 6.56 11.68
CA ASP A 214 3.82 7.89 11.20
C ASP A 214 2.54 8.72 11.22
N ASN A 215 2.57 9.78 12.04
CA ASN A 215 1.45 10.68 12.17
C ASN A 215 1.08 11.23 10.80
N GLN A 216 1.92 11.19 9.77
CA GLN A 216 1.52 11.55 8.40
C GLN A 216 0.36 10.73 7.83
N MET A 217 0.15 9.47 8.24
CA MET A 217 -1.04 8.70 7.83
C MET A 217 -2.28 9.05 8.66
N LEU A 218 -2.09 9.38 9.94
CA LEU A 218 -3.15 9.90 10.82
C LEU A 218 -3.50 11.36 10.48
N VAL A 219 -2.51 12.13 10.06
CA VAL A 219 -2.52 13.52 9.62
C VAL A 219 -3.10 13.58 8.22
N ALA A 220 -2.73 12.71 7.27
CA ALA A 220 -3.45 12.59 6.00
C ALA A 220 -4.91 12.11 6.19
N ALA A 221 -5.20 11.38 7.26
CA ALA A 221 -6.58 11.03 7.65
C ALA A 221 -7.32 12.18 8.39
N THR A 222 -6.60 13.17 8.96
CA THR A 222 -7.19 14.38 9.57
C THR A 222 -7.08 15.64 8.69
N GLU A 223 -6.26 15.62 7.63
CA GLU A 223 -5.98 16.70 6.67
C GLU A 223 -6.84 16.58 5.40
N GLY A 224 -8.02 15.95 5.53
CA GLY A 224 -9.17 16.37 4.73
C GLY A 224 -9.61 17.78 5.13
N GLY A 225 -8.74 18.80 5.03
CA GLY A 225 -9.10 20.15 5.43
C GLY A 225 -8.00 21.20 5.31
N SER A 226 -7.92 21.84 4.14
CA SER A 226 -7.96 23.31 4.11
C SER A 226 -8.60 23.76 2.81
N ILE A 227 -9.88 24.14 2.87
CA ILE A 227 -10.44 25.07 1.88
C ILE A 227 -9.74 26.41 2.17
N PRO A 228 -9.01 27.01 1.21
CA PRO A 228 -8.36 28.30 1.44
C PRO A 228 -9.42 29.35 1.79
N GLY A 229 -9.30 29.99 2.96
CA GLY A 229 -10.13 31.14 3.36
C GLY A 229 -10.96 31.01 4.63
N LEU A 230 -10.92 29.87 5.35
CA LEU A 230 -11.64 29.72 6.62
C LEU A 230 -10.68 29.44 7.78
N SER A 231 -10.58 30.41 8.70
CA SER A 231 -9.78 30.28 9.93
C SER A 231 -10.42 29.26 10.88
N ASN A 232 -9.60 28.39 11.50
CA ASN A 232 -10.05 27.45 12.53
C ASN A 232 -10.76 28.14 13.70
N THR A 233 -10.42 29.40 13.98
CA THR A 233 -11.12 30.22 14.97
C THR A 233 -12.57 30.48 14.55
N VAL A 234 -12.84 30.70 13.26
CA VAL A 234 -14.19 30.93 12.73
C VAL A 234 -15.02 29.64 12.82
N ILE A 235 -14.42 28.49 12.52
CA ILE A 235 -15.10 27.18 12.63
C ILE A 235 -15.48 26.91 14.09
N LEU A 236 -14.56 27.14 15.04
CA LEU A 236 -14.84 26.96 16.46
C LEU A 236 -15.89 27.94 17.00
N LEU A 237 -15.89 29.19 16.52
CA LEU A 237 -16.92 30.17 16.89
C LEU A 237 -18.31 29.79 16.34
N VAL A 238 -18.39 29.28 15.11
CA VAL A 238 -19.65 28.80 14.52
C VAL A 238 -20.19 27.58 15.27
N LEU A 239 -19.32 26.64 15.64
CA LEU A 239 -19.71 25.47 16.43
C LEU A 239 -20.16 25.86 17.85
N ALA A 240 -19.47 26.81 18.49
CA ALA A 240 -19.88 27.32 19.80
C ALA A 240 -21.25 28.05 19.73
N ALA A 241 -21.48 28.85 18.68
CA ALA A 241 -22.77 29.51 18.46
C ALA A 241 -23.89 28.50 18.21
N ALA A 242 -23.65 27.47 17.41
CA ALA A 242 -24.62 26.40 17.14
C ALA A 242 -24.96 25.60 18.42
N LEU A 243 -23.98 25.37 19.30
CA LEU A 243 -24.19 24.72 20.59
C LEU A 243 -25.06 25.58 21.52
N VAL A 244 -24.80 26.89 21.60
CA VAL A 244 -25.60 27.82 22.41
C VAL A 244 -27.04 27.91 21.90
N VAL A 245 -27.24 27.98 20.57
CA VAL A 245 -28.58 27.96 19.97
C VAL A 245 -29.28 26.63 20.25
N GLY A 246 -28.59 25.49 20.14
CA GLY A 246 -29.14 24.17 20.46
C GLY A 246 -29.58 24.05 21.92
N VAL A 247 -28.79 24.55 22.86
CA VAL A 247 -29.12 24.55 24.30
C VAL A 247 -30.32 25.46 24.59
N ILE A 248 -30.36 26.68 24.03
CA ILE A 248 -31.50 27.61 24.22
C ILE A 248 -32.79 27.02 23.65
N THR A 249 -32.72 26.39 22.48
CA THR A 249 -33.90 25.78 21.81
C THR A 249 -34.42 24.60 22.62
N THR A 250 -33.51 23.77 23.14
CA THR A 250 -33.85 22.64 24.01
C THR A 250 -34.47 23.12 25.33
N MET A 251 -33.88 24.13 25.99
CA MET A 251 -34.42 24.68 27.23
C MET A 251 -35.80 25.34 27.06
N ARG A 252 -36.08 25.95 25.89
CA ARG A 252 -37.40 26.50 25.57
C ARG A 252 -38.47 25.42 25.37
N ILE A 253 -38.11 24.28 24.79
CA ILE A 253 -39.03 23.14 24.60
C ILE A 253 -39.41 22.50 25.94
N PHE A 254 -38.48 22.43 26.90
CA PHE A 254 -38.75 21.86 28.22
C PHE A 254 -39.41 22.82 29.22
N ARG A 255 -39.38 24.14 28.98
CA ARG A 255 -40.14 25.14 29.78
C ARG A 255 -41.58 25.37 29.31
N ALA A 256 -41.95 24.87 28.14
CA ALA A 256 -43.29 25.00 27.57
C ALA A 256 -44.19 23.78 27.83
N ARG A 257 -43.78 22.89 28.74
CA ARG A 257 -44.59 21.80 29.32
C ARG A 257 -44.76 22.07 30.81
#